data_AF-A0A378KU35-F1
#
_entry.id   AF-A0A378KU35-F1
#
_cell.length_a   1.000
_cell.length_b   1.000
_cell.length_c   1.000
_cell.angle_alpha   90.00
_cell.angle_beta   90.00
_cell.angle_gamma   90.00
#
_symmetry.space_group_name_H-M   'P 1'
#
loop_
_entity.id
_entity.type
_entity.pdbx_description
1 polymer ?
#
loop_
_entity_poly.entity_id
_entity_poly.type
_entity_poly.pdbx_seq_one_letter_code
_entity_poly.pdbx_strand_id
1 'polypeptide(L)'
;MFGFFDKGSSWTQGMQLYNVTIISLAAYSLVTNPEGKVAELGLALVTHAYSMYSLNETNGFGTRILGAGANLFRMGAIYAGITSGCSNASWALQAMCACGNLLNMGTLLFDDKSEDDGAKPASKLN
;
A
#
# COMPACT_ATOMS: atom_id res chain seq x y z
N MET A 1 9.98 12.93 -15.87
CA MET A 1 10.10 12.43 -14.49
C MET A 1 8.80 11.71 -14.16
N PHE A 2 8.85 10.42 -13.79
CA PHE A 2 7.66 9.63 -13.49
C PHE A 2 6.97 10.19 -12.25
N GLY A 3 5.86 10.92 -12.42
CA GLY A 3 5.07 11.53 -11.34
C GLY A 3 4.30 10.55 -10.45
N PHE A 4 4.69 9.27 -10.45
CA PHE A 4 4.12 8.22 -9.61
C PHE A 4 4.87 8.03 -8.29
N PHE A 5 6.15 8.41 -8.26
CA PHE A 5 6.98 8.30 -7.07
C PHE A 5 6.98 9.62 -6.32
N ASP A 6 6.70 9.52 -5.04
CA ASP A 6 6.66 10.69 -4.18
C ASP A 6 8.05 11.33 -4.04
N LYS A 7 8.13 12.65 -3.94
CA LYS A 7 9.40 13.36 -3.70
C LYS A 7 9.72 13.53 -2.21
N GLY A 8 8.86 13.03 -1.32
CA GLY A 8 9.08 12.98 0.12
C GLY A 8 10.18 12.02 0.57
N SER A 9 10.16 11.69 1.88
CA SER A 9 11.12 10.82 2.56
C SER A 9 11.42 9.53 1.78
N SER A 10 12.70 9.13 1.75
CA SER A 10 13.17 7.86 1.17
C SER A 10 12.38 6.63 1.65
N TRP A 11 11.77 6.72 2.84
CA TRP A 11 10.86 5.73 3.38
C TRP A 11 9.58 5.55 2.54
N THR A 12 8.88 6.63 2.21
CA THR A 12 7.64 6.58 1.43
C THR A 12 7.90 6.02 0.02
N GLN A 13 9.01 6.42 -0.61
CA GLN A 13 9.44 5.86 -1.89
C GLN A 13 9.72 4.36 -1.80
N GLY A 14 10.40 3.91 -0.73
CA GLY A 14 10.64 2.50 -0.45
C GLY A 14 9.32 1.72 -0.31
N MET A 15 8.35 2.27 0.41
CA MET A 15 7.02 1.67 0.54
C MET A 15 6.26 1.63 -0.80
N GLN A 16 6.36 2.64 -1.64
CA GLN A 16 5.77 2.61 -2.98
C GLN A 16 6.41 1.53 -3.85
N LEU A 17 7.74 1.38 -3.82
CA LEU A 17 8.44 0.31 -4.54
C LEU A 17 8.04 -1.09 -4.02
N TYR A 18 7.90 -1.23 -2.70
CA TYR A 18 7.42 -2.46 -2.08
C TYR A 18 6.02 -2.83 -2.57
N ASN A 19 5.09 -1.87 -2.56
CA ASN A 19 3.74 -2.08 -3.09
C ASN A 19 3.75 -2.51 -4.56
N VAL A 20 4.56 -1.88 -5.40
CA VAL A 20 4.74 -2.27 -6.82
C VAL A 20 5.25 -3.71 -6.95
N THR A 21 6.18 -4.11 -6.08
CA THR A 21 6.74 -5.47 -6.08
C THR A 21 5.65 -6.50 -5.77
N ILE A 22 4.84 -6.25 -4.73
CA ILE A 22 3.73 -7.16 -4.38
C ILE A 22 2.66 -7.20 -5.47
N ILE A 23 2.31 -6.04 -6.05
CA ILE A 23 1.38 -5.97 -7.20
C ILE A 23 1.90 -6.82 -8.36
N SER A 24 3.19 -6.71 -8.69
CA SER A 24 3.82 -7.46 -9.78
C SER A 24 3.80 -8.97 -9.53
N LEU A 25 4.11 -9.40 -8.30
CA LEU A 25 4.07 -10.81 -7.91
C LEU A 25 2.65 -11.38 -7.91
N ALA A 26 1.67 -10.60 -7.41
CA ALA A 26 0.27 -10.99 -7.40
C ALA A 26 -0.28 -11.07 -8.84
N ALA A 27 0.02 -10.06 -9.68
CA ALA A 27 -0.37 -10.05 -11.09
C ALA A 27 0.25 -11.23 -11.86
N TYR A 28 1.56 -11.48 -11.68
CA TYR A 28 2.23 -12.62 -12.29
C TYR A 28 1.59 -13.95 -11.87
N SER A 29 1.28 -14.10 -10.58
CA SER A 29 0.62 -15.30 -10.06
C SER A 29 -0.80 -15.47 -10.60
N LEU A 30 -1.54 -14.38 -10.78
CA LEU A 30 -2.87 -14.38 -11.42
C LEU A 30 -2.81 -14.76 -12.90
N VAL A 31 -1.82 -14.27 -13.63
CA VAL A 31 -1.67 -14.56 -15.06
C VAL A 31 -1.19 -15.99 -15.31
N THR A 32 -0.28 -16.49 -14.48
CA THR A 32 0.33 -17.82 -14.68
C THR A 32 -0.50 -18.96 -14.09
N ASN A 33 -1.18 -18.74 -12.96
CA ASN A 33 -1.97 -19.78 -12.27
C ASN A 33 -3.16 -19.16 -11.51
N PRO A 34 -4.25 -18.79 -12.22
CA PRO A 34 -5.39 -18.11 -11.61
C PRO A 34 -6.24 -19.02 -10.70
N GLU A 35 -6.19 -20.34 -10.88
CA GLU A 35 -7.13 -21.28 -10.25
C GLU A 35 -7.16 -21.14 -8.72
N GLY A 36 -8.35 -20.81 -8.19
CA GLY A 36 -8.59 -20.65 -6.74
C GLY A 36 -7.95 -19.43 -6.07
N LYS A 37 -7.11 -18.66 -6.78
CA LYS A 37 -6.30 -17.58 -6.20
C LYS A 37 -6.79 -16.17 -6.54
N VAL A 38 -7.76 -16.05 -7.44
CA VAL A 38 -8.26 -14.74 -7.93
C VAL A 38 -8.74 -13.84 -6.80
N ALA A 39 -9.54 -14.36 -5.87
CA ALA A 39 -10.05 -13.56 -4.76
C ALA A 39 -8.92 -13.07 -3.84
N GLU A 40 -7.97 -13.93 -3.52
CA GLU A 40 -6.91 -13.64 -2.55
C GLU A 40 -5.79 -12.75 -3.13
N LEU A 41 -5.37 -13.04 -4.37
CA LEU A 41 -4.35 -12.25 -5.08
C LEU A 41 -4.94 -10.97 -5.67
N GLY A 42 -6.20 -10.99 -6.11
CA GLY A 42 -6.91 -9.80 -6.57
C GLY A 42 -7.12 -8.81 -5.44
N LEU A 43 -7.53 -9.28 -4.26
CA LEU A 43 -7.63 -8.44 -3.07
C LEU A 43 -6.25 -7.87 -2.68
N ALA A 44 -5.18 -8.68 -2.71
CA ALA A 44 -3.82 -8.18 -2.47
C ALA A 44 -3.43 -7.08 -3.48
N LEU A 45 -3.67 -7.31 -4.76
CA LEU A 45 -3.36 -6.35 -5.82
C LEU A 45 -4.10 -5.02 -5.61
N VAL A 46 -5.41 -5.07 -5.37
CA VAL A 46 -6.22 -3.87 -5.16
C VAL A 46 -5.80 -3.14 -3.90
N THR A 47 -5.57 -3.85 -2.78
CA THR A 47 -5.14 -3.21 -1.52
C THR A 47 -3.78 -2.54 -1.69
N HIS A 48 -2.79 -3.21 -2.29
CA HIS A 48 -1.45 -2.62 -2.48
C HIS A 48 -1.46 -1.49 -3.51
N ALA A 49 -2.28 -1.56 -4.56
CA ALA A 49 -2.46 -0.47 -5.51
C ALA A 49 -3.13 0.75 -4.86
N TYR A 50 -4.16 0.52 -4.04
CA TYR A 50 -4.82 1.58 -3.30
C TYR A 50 -3.90 2.20 -2.24
N SER A 51 -3.07 1.40 -1.56
CA SER A 51 -2.02 1.91 -0.66
C SER A 51 -1.02 2.79 -1.39
N MET A 52 -0.57 2.39 -2.58
CA MET A 52 0.33 3.22 -3.40
C MET A 52 -0.32 4.54 -3.79
N TYR A 53 -1.61 4.51 -4.15
CA TYR A 53 -2.39 5.71 -4.40
C TYR A 53 -2.46 6.59 -3.14
N SER A 54 -2.90 6.05 -2.01
CA SER A 54 -3.03 6.79 -0.74
C SER A 54 -1.72 7.35 -0.20
N LEU A 55 -0.57 6.76 -0.55
CA LEU A 55 0.77 7.23 -0.16
C LEU A 55 1.26 8.44 -0.96
N ASN A 56 0.58 8.80 -2.05
CA ASN A 56 0.94 9.95 -2.86
C ASN A 56 0.65 11.27 -2.13
N GLU A 57 1.61 12.20 -2.14
CA GLU A 57 1.55 13.53 -1.51
C GLU A 57 0.31 14.35 -1.85
N THR A 58 -0.28 14.17 -3.04
CA THR A 58 -1.47 14.94 -3.44
C THR A 58 -2.76 14.50 -2.75
N ASN A 59 -2.74 13.41 -1.97
CA ASN A 59 -3.94 12.82 -1.38
C ASN A 59 -4.16 13.25 0.07
N GLY A 60 -5.35 13.77 0.36
CA GLY A 60 -5.76 14.24 1.68
C GLY A 60 -5.96 13.13 2.73
N PHE A 61 -6.08 13.54 3.98
CA PHE A 61 -6.17 12.66 5.17
C PHE A 61 -7.26 11.58 5.07
N GLY A 62 -8.43 11.89 4.51
CA GLY A 62 -9.51 10.92 4.32
C GLY A 62 -9.11 9.72 3.45
N THR A 63 -8.34 9.96 2.39
CA THR A 63 -7.80 8.90 1.51
C THR A 63 -6.76 8.04 2.22
N ARG A 64 -6.01 8.62 3.16
CA ARG A 64 -5.05 7.89 4.00
C ARG A 64 -5.75 7.00 5.02
N ILE A 65 -6.82 7.48 5.66
CA ILE A 65 -7.67 6.65 6.56
C ILE A 65 -8.29 5.48 5.79
N LEU A 66 -8.87 5.73 4.62
CA LEU A 66 -9.42 4.66 3.80
C LEU A 66 -8.35 3.67 3.37
N GLY A 67 -7.15 4.17 3.02
CA GLY A 67 -5.99 3.33 2.72
C GLY A 67 -5.62 2.44 3.91
N ALA A 68 -5.50 3.00 5.10
CA ALA A 68 -5.24 2.26 6.33
C ALA A 68 -6.34 1.20 6.61
N GLY A 69 -7.60 1.56 6.42
CA GLY A 69 -8.74 0.65 6.53
C GLY A 69 -8.68 -0.51 5.52
N ALA A 70 -8.30 -0.25 4.27
CA ALA A 70 -8.13 -1.28 3.26
C ALA A 70 -6.99 -2.26 3.61
N ASN A 71 -5.89 -1.78 4.17
CA ASN A 71 -4.79 -2.63 4.66
C ASN A 71 -5.24 -3.49 5.85
N LEU A 72 -6.01 -2.92 6.78
CA LEU A 72 -6.58 -3.66 7.92
C LEU A 72 -7.56 -4.75 7.44
N PHE A 73 -8.44 -4.42 6.49
CA PHE A 73 -9.35 -5.37 5.88
C PHE A 73 -8.60 -6.53 5.21
N ARG A 74 -7.54 -6.24 4.46
CA ARG A 74 -6.71 -7.28 3.83
C ARG A 74 -6.07 -8.18 4.88
N MET A 75 -5.55 -7.63 5.97
CA MET A 75 -5.03 -8.41 7.09
C MET A 75 -6.09 -9.34 7.69
N GLY A 76 -7.31 -8.86 7.89
CA GLY A 76 -8.43 -9.69 8.32
C GLY A 76 -8.70 -10.84 7.35
N ALA A 77 -8.66 -10.57 6.05
CA ALA A 77 -8.80 -11.59 5.01
C ALA A 77 -7.65 -12.60 4.99
N ILE A 78 -6.39 -12.18 5.23
CA ILE A 78 -5.24 -13.09 5.40
C ILE A 78 -5.48 -13.99 6.61
N TYR A 79 -5.82 -13.40 7.77
CA TYR A 79 -6.06 -14.15 8.99
C TYR A 79 -7.20 -15.17 8.83
N ALA A 80 -8.31 -14.77 8.20
CA ALA A 80 -9.44 -15.66 7.91
C ALA A 80 -9.04 -16.78 6.93
N GLY A 81 -8.26 -16.47 5.89
CA GLY A 81 -7.77 -17.47 4.92
C GLY A 81 -6.84 -18.51 5.56
N ILE A 82 -5.94 -18.08 6.45
CA ILE A 82 -5.02 -18.97 7.17
C ILE A 82 -5.79 -19.85 8.16
N THR A 83 -6.67 -19.26 8.97
CA THR A 83 -7.41 -19.99 10.02
C THR A 83 -8.47 -20.94 9.47
N SER A 84 -9.06 -20.64 8.31
CA SER A 84 -10.01 -21.52 7.62
C SER A 84 -9.35 -22.61 6.77
N GLY A 85 -8.03 -22.54 6.53
CA GLY A 85 -7.32 -23.47 5.65
C GLY A 85 -7.67 -23.32 4.16
N CYS A 86 -8.43 -22.30 3.78
CA CYS A 86 -8.88 -22.06 2.40
C CYS A 86 -7.93 -21.17 1.58
N SER A 87 -6.78 -20.78 2.14
CA SER A 87 -5.81 -19.95 1.41
C SER A 87 -5.12 -20.75 0.29
N ASN A 88 -5.15 -20.20 -0.91
CA ASN A 88 -4.52 -20.78 -2.10
C ASN A 88 -3.20 -20.07 -2.46
N ALA A 89 -2.89 -18.95 -1.79
CA ALA A 89 -1.62 -18.25 -1.92
C ALA A 89 -0.50 -18.89 -1.08
N SER A 90 0.75 -18.81 -1.54
CA SER A 90 1.88 -19.32 -0.77
C SER A 90 2.00 -18.59 0.58
N TRP A 91 2.41 -19.32 1.62
CA TRP A 91 2.60 -18.75 2.97
C TRP A 91 3.58 -17.56 2.95
N ALA A 92 4.61 -17.62 2.11
CA ALA A 92 5.60 -16.54 1.97
C ALA A 92 4.95 -15.27 1.39
N LEU A 93 4.09 -15.41 0.38
CA LEU A 93 3.38 -14.26 -0.20
C LEU A 93 2.37 -13.67 0.80
N GLN A 94 1.70 -14.51 1.58
CA GLN A 94 0.80 -14.05 2.64
C GLN A 94 1.55 -13.32 3.75
N ALA A 95 2.70 -13.83 4.19
CA ALA A 95 3.55 -13.17 5.18
C ALA A 95 4.04 -11.80 4.68
N MET A 96 4.52 -11.73 3.44
CA MET A 96 4.89 -10.47 2.81
C MET A 96 3.70 -9.50 2.76
N CYS A 97 2.54 -9.95 2.28
CA CYS A 97 1.35 -9.11 2.27
C CYS A 97 0.99 -8.64 3.69
N ALA A 98 1.02 -9.49 4.71
CA ALA A 98 0.69 -9.10 6.08
C ALA A 98 1.66 -8.02 6.62
N CYS A 99 2.96 -8.24 6.47
CA CYS A 99 3.98 -7.25 6.85
C CYS A 99 3.82 -5.94 6.06
N GLY A 100 3.62 -6.03 4.75
CA GLY A 100 3.40 -4.89 3.87
C GLY A 100 2.16 -4.08 4.24
N ASN A 101 1.05 -4.75 4.55
CA ASN A 101 -0.20 -4.10 4.96
C ASN A 101 -0.02 -3.39 6.32
N LEU A 102 0.70 -3.99 7.27
CA LEU A 102 1.03 -3.33 8.54
C LEU A 102 1.89 -2.09 8.33
N LEU A 103 2.94 -2.20 7.52
CA LEU A 103 3.85 -1.08 7.23
C LEU A 103 3.13 0.03 6.45
N ASN A 104 2.26 -0.31 5.49
CA ASN A 104 1.42 0.64 4.78
C ASN A 104 0.47 1.35 5.74
N MET A 105 -0.21 0.62 6.62
CA MET A 105 -1.11 1.19 7.61
C MET A 105 -0.35 2.15 8.53
N GLY A 106 0.81 1.75 9.03
CA GLY A 106 1.66 2.59 9.86
C GLY A 106 2.12 3.84 9.12
N THR A 107 2.57 3.70 7.88
CA THR A 107 3.01 4.84 7.05
C THR A 107 1.84 5.78 6.76
N LEU A 108 0.65 5.26 6.42
CA LEU A 108 -0.51 6.11 6.12
C LEU A 108 -1.05 6.88 7.33
N LEU A 109 -0.91 6.32 8.54
CA LEU A 109 -1.42 6.93 9.77
C LEU A 109 -0.41 7.80 10.51
N PHE A 110 0.89 7.48 10.40
CA PHE A 110 1.94 8.10 11.21
C PHE A 110 3.04 8.78 10.41
N ASP A 111 3.06 8.66 9.07
CA ASP A 111 3.93 9.51 8.23
C ASP A 111 3.30 10.90 8.19
N ASP A 112 3.68 11.71 9.18
CA ASP A 112 3.33 13.11 9.32
C ASP A 112 4.09 13.89 8.24
N LYS A 113 3.62 13.76 7.00
CA LYS A 113 3.97 14.66 5.91
C LYS A 113 3.40 16.02 6.26
N SER A 114 4.15 16.73 7.10
CA SER A 114 3.92 18.11 7.49
C SER A 114 3.47 18.90 6.26
N GLU A 115 2.26 19.45 6.34
CA GLU A 115 1.72 20.45 5.42
C GLU A 115 2.52 21.78 5.43
N ASP A 116 3.81 21.76 5.77
CA ASP A 116 4.57 22.95 6.14
C ASP A 116 5.62 23.40 5.11
N ASP A 117 5.59 22.84 3.90
CA ASP A 117 6.35 23.39 2.75
C ASP A 117 5.48 24.31 1.85
N GLY A 118 4.22 24.55 2.23
CA GLY A 118 3.32 25.51 1.56
C GLY A 118 3.41 26.95 2.09
N ALA A 119 4.10 27.16 3.21
CA ALA A 119 4.22 28.47 3.85
C ALA A 119 5.69 28.94 3.87
N LYS A 120 6.32 29.07 2.69
CA LYS A 120 7.30 30.16 2.55
C LYS A 120 6.49 31.45 2.42
N PRO A 121 6.40 32.31 3.46
CA PRO A 121 5.98 33.67 3.20
C PRO A 121 6.98 34.21 2.19
N ALA A 122 6.50 34.67 1.04
CA ALA A 122 7.24 35.60 0.22
C ALA A 122 7.49 36.83 1.10
N SER A 123 8.56 36.74 1.87
CA SER A 123 9.17 37.84 2.60
C SER A 123 9.45 38.90 1.56
N LYS A 124 8.62 39.94 1.56
CA LYS A 124 8.93 41.20 0.93
C LYS A 124 10.33 41.61 1.36
N LEU A 125 11.21 41.95 0.42
CA LEU A 125 12.22 42.98 0.64
C LEU A 125 12.82 43.43 -0.70
N ASN A 126 12.42 44.66 -1.05
CA ASN A 126 12.99 45.67 -1.96
C ASN A 126 13.10 45.37 -3.46
#